data_AF-A0A6A5SR30-F1
#
_entry.id   AF-A0A6A5SR30-F1
#
_cell.length_a   1.000
_cell.length_b   1.000
_cell.length_c   1.000
_cell.angle_alpha   90.00
_cell.angle_beta   90.00
_cell.angle_gamma   90.00
#
_symmetry.space_group_name_H-M   'P 1'
#
loop_
_entity.id
_entity.type
_entity.pdbx_description
1 polymer ?
#
loop_
_entity_poly.entity_id
_entity_poly.type
_entity_poly.pdbx_seq_one_letter_code
_entity_poly.pdbx_strand_id
1 'polypeptide(L)'
;MADDIEAELLGVGRELDKDAEIDRIRSVFSLNAYAVLDLQPGVPESDIKKVYRAKSLLIHPDKTKNELAPDAFDRLKKAQTVLLDDKLRAELDEHIADARMLLMREKKLTADDEETRGPEFAKEWREKVIWVIRDNEMRKQRQMKAAMREEGRAQRKEDEEMKERKRKREHDDAWEKTRDTRINSWRDFQQGKKPEPADGAKKKKKKVKALG
;
A
#
# COMPACT_ATOMS: atom_id res chain seq x y z
N MET A 1 -35.74 -5.59 46.54
CA MET A 1 -34.74 -6.68 46.65
C MET A 1 -34.82 -7.63 45.46
N ALA A 2 -35.92 -8.35 45.21
CA ALA A 2 -36.03 -9.20 44.01
C ALA A 2 -36.04 -8.39 42.70
N ASP A 3 -36.85 -7.33 42.65
CA ASP A 3 -36.93 -6.43 41.49
C ASP A 3 -35.62 -5.68 41.21
N ASP A 4 -34.84 -5.39 42.26
CA ASP A 4 -33.53 -4.73 42.14
C ASP A 4 -32.47 -5.68 41.55
N ILE A 5 -32.49 -6.95 41.96
CA ILE A 5 -31.60 -8.00 41.43
C ILE A 5 -31.93 -8.30 39.96
N GLU A 6 -33.21 -8.32 39.61
CA GLU A 6 -33.64 -8.53 38.22
C GLU A 6 -33.23 -7.35 37.33
N ALA A 7 -33.38 -6.11 37.81
CA ALA A 7 -32.90 -4.92 37.10
C ALA A 7 -31.37 -4.91 36.92
N GLU A 8 -30.60 -5.32 37.93
CA GLU A 8 -29.14 -5.47 37.83
C GLU A 8 -28.76 -6.57 36.83
N LEU A 9 -29.39 -7.75 36.89
CA LEU A 9 -29.16 -8.84 35.94
C LEU A 9 -29.43 -8.41 34.49
N LEU A 10 -30.53 -7.69 34.25
CA LEU A 10 -30.87 -7.13 32.93
C LEU A 10 -29.90 -6.02 32.49
N GLY A 11 -29.32 -5.27 33.43
CA GLY A 11 -28.28 -4.29 33.16
C GLY A 11 -26.97 -4.96 32.75
N VAL A 12 -26.52 -5.96 33.52
CA VAL A 12 -25.32 -6.75 33.23
C VAL A 12 -25.46 -7.49 31.90
N GLY A 13 -26.62 -8.10 31.63
CA GLY A 13 -26.88 -8.76 30.33
C GLY A 13 -26.70 -7.81 29.15
N ARG A 14 -27.22 -6.57 29.25
CA ARG A 14 -27.06 -5.56 28.20
C ARG A 14 -25.61 -5.11 28.00
N GLU A 15 -24.79 -5.04 29.06
CA GLU A 15 -23.36 -4.74 28.91
C GLU A 15 -22.59 -5.91 28.29
N LEU A 16 -22.91 -7.15 28.68
CA LEU A 16 -22.32 -8.35 28.06
C LEU A 16 -22.64 -8.43 26.57
N ASP A 17 -23.86 -8.06 26.16
CA ASP A 17 -24.24 -8.01 24.75
C ASP A 17 -23.40 -6.98 23.95
N LYS A 18 -23.06 -5.83 24.57
CA LYS A 18 -22.19 -4.82 23.94
C LYS A 18 -20.76 -5.32 23.81
N ASP A 19 -20.22 -5.93 24.86
CA ASP A 19 -18.85 -6.44 24.87
C ASP A 19 -18.68 -7.59 23.86
N ALA A 20 -19.64 -8.51 23.81
CA ALA A 20 -19.66 -9.58 22.81
C ALA A 20 -19.70 -9.03 21.37
N GLU A 21 -20.49 -7.99 21.13
CA GLU A 21 -20.58 -7.35 19.81
C GLU A 21 -19.27 -6.64 19.43
N ILE A 22 -18.59 -5.98 20.39
CA ILE A 22 -17.28 -5.35 20.22
C ILE A 22 -16.23 -6.42 19.85
N ASP A 23 -16.17 -7.52 20.60
CA ASP A 23 -15.22 -8.60 20.36
C ASP A 23 -15.47 -9.30 19.01
N ARG A 24 -16.73 -9.47 18.61
CA ARG A 24 -17.13 -9.95 17.29
C ARG A 24 -16.60 -9.03 16.18
N ILE A 25 -16.77 -7.71 16.29
CA ILE A 25 -16.27 -6.75 15.27
C ILE A 25 -14.74 -6.79 15.17
N ARG A 26 -14.07 -6.91 16.30
CA ARG A 26 -12.61 -6.89 16.35
C ARG A 26 -11.98 -8.18 15.82
N SER A 27 -12.64 -9.32 16.03
CA SER A 27 -12.21 -10.62 15.53
C SER A 27 -12.46 -10.82 14.04
N VAL A 28 -13.44 -10.12 13.45
CA VAL A 28 -13.71 -10.18 12.01
C VAL A 28 -12.60 -9.51 11.19
N PHE A 29 -12.31 -10.11 10.04
CA PHE A 29 -11.35 -9.57 9.07
C PHE A 29 -11.80 -8.21 8.52
N SER A 30 -11.02 -7.16 8.81
CA SER A 30 -11.41 -5.76 8.59
C SER A 30 -11.64 -5.36 7.12
N LEU A 31 -11.05 -6.09 6.16
CA LEU A 31 -11.27 -5.82 4.73
C LEU A 31 -12.57 -6.43 4.21
N ASN A 32 -13.23 -7.29 4.98
CA ASN A 32 -14.56 -7.79 4.64
C ASN A 32 -15.63 -6.93 5.33
N ALA A 33 -16.03 -5.84 4.68
CA ALA A 33 -16.99 -4.88 5.22
C ALA A 33 -18.38 -5.49 5.51
N TYR A 34 -18.80 -6.47 4.70
CA TYR A 34 -20.03 -7.23 4.91
C TYR A 34 -19.99 -8.00 6.23
N ALA A 35 -18.90 -8.74 6.48
CA ALA A 35 -18.74 -9.48 7.73
C ALA A 35 -18.66 -8.56 8.96
N VAL A 36 -18.03 -7.38 8.85
CA VAL A 36 -17.95 -6.41 9.95
C VAL A 36 -19.33 -5.88 10.34
N LEU A 37 -20.18 -5.59 9.36
CA LEU A 37 -21.56 -5.16 9.59
C LEU A 37 -22.54 -6.33 9.81
N ASP A 38 -22.09 -7.57 9.68
CA ASP A 38 -22.90 -8.80 9.71
C ASP A 38 -24.05 -8.75 8.69
N LEU A 39 -23.68 -8.44 7.45
CA LEU A 39 -24.57 -8.33 6.30
C LEU A 39 -24.17 -9.34 5.22
N GLN A 40 -25.14 -9.73 4.41
CA GLN A 40 -24.89 -10.51 3.19
C GLN A 40 -24.70 -9.57 1.99
N PRO A 41 -23.95 -9.99 0.95
CA PRO A 41 -23.90 -9.28 -0.32
C PRO A 41 -25.30 -9.08 -0.92
N GLY A 42 -25.47 -8.00 -1.69
CA GLY A 42 -26.74 -7.69 -2.37
C GLY A 42 -27.78 -6.93 -1.53
N VAL A 43 -27.52 -6.62 -0.25
CA VAL A 43 -28.41 -5.79 0.57
C VAL A 43 -28.50 -4.34 0.06
N PRO A 44 -29.66 -3.67 0.09
CA PRO A 44 -29.75 -2.28 -0.36
C PRO A 44 -28.99 -1.33 0.59
N GLU A 45 -28.55 -0.19 0.07
CA GLU A 45 -27.86 0.85 0.88
C GLU A 45 -28.67 1.32 2.08
N SER A 46 -30.01 1.36 1.95
CA SER A 46 -30.91 1.73 3.03
C SER A 46 -30.74 0.84 4.25
N ASP A 47 -30.55 -0.46 4.04
CA ASP A 47 -30.38 -1.44 5.12
C ASP A 47 -28.96 -1.40 5.68
N ILE A 48 -27.94 -1.16 4.85
CA ILE A 48 -26.57 -0.88 5.32
C ILE A 48 -26.56 0.31 6.30
N LYS A 49 -27.23 1.41 5.94
CA LYS A 49 -27.34 2.60 6.80
C LYS A 49 -28.16 2.33 8.07
N LYS A 50 -29.17 1.46 8.04
CA LYS A 50 -29.94 1.08 9.23
C LYS A 50 -29.09 0.23 10.18
N VAL A 51 -28.43 -0.81 9.67
CA VAL A 51 -27.62 -1.72 10.48
C VAL A 51 -26.44 -0.98 11.10
N TYR A 52 -25.74 -0.14 10.34
CA TYR A 52 -24.69 0.71 10.90
C TYR A 52 -25.21 1.59 12.04
N ARG A 53 -26.36 2.25 11.88
CA ARG A 53 -26.94 3.10 12.95
C ARG A 53 -27.28 2.29 14.20
N ALA A 54 -27.88 1.11 14.03
CA ALA A 54 -28.22 0.24 15.16
C ALA A 54 -26.96 -0.22 15.91
N LYS A 55 -25.95 -0.73 15.19
CA LYS A 55 -24.71 -1.24 15.79
C LYS A 55 -23.85 -0.14 16.40
N SER A 56 -23.69 0.98 15.71
CA SER A 56 -22.89 2.11 16.22
C SER A 56 -23.49 2.73 17.49
N LEU A 57 -24.81 2.71 17.65
CA LEU A 57 -25.47 3.12 18.91
C LEU A 57 -25.29 2.11 20.04
N LEU A 58 -25.28 0.80 19.71
CA LEU A 58 -25.08 -0.27 20.68
C LEU A 58 -23.67 -0.22 21.28
N ILE A 59 -22.65 -0.06 20.44
CA ILE A 59 -21.24 -0.07 20.83
C ILE A 59 -20.59 1.32 20.92
N HIS A 60 -21.40 2.38 21.07
CA HIS A 60 -20.86 3.74 21.11
C HIS A 60 -19.88 3.91 22.28
N PRO A 61 -18.69 4.51 22.08
CA PRO A 61 -17.69 4.65 23.14
C PRO A 61 -18.22 5.39 24.37
N ASP A 62 -19.06 6.43 24.20
CA ASP A 62 -19.67 7.14 25.34
C ASP A 62 -20.70 6.32 26.13
N LYS A 63 -21.21 5.21 25.57
CA LYS A 63 -22.27 4.38 26.17
C LYS A 63 -21.78 3.01 26.64
N THR A 64 -20.48 2.76 26.50
CA THR A 64 -19.82 1.50 26.86
C THR A 64 -18.67 1.80 27.80
N LYS A 65 -18.41 0.91 28.76
CA LYS A 65 -17.22 1.02 29.64
C LYS A 65 -15.98 0.36 29.04
N ASN A 66 -16.14 -0.32 27.91
CA ASN A 66 -15.10 -1.09 27.26
C ASN A 66 -14.14 -0.19 26.48
N GLU A 67 -12.86 -0.24 26.84
CA GLU A 67 -11.79 0.54 26.21
C GLU A 67 -11.59 0.24 24.72
N LEU A 68 -12.09 -0.91 24.25
CA LEU A 68 -11.98 -1.38 22.87
C LEU A 68 -13.11 -0.87 21.97
N ALA A 69 -14.14 -0.23 22.54
CA ALA A 69 -15.27 0.32 21.81
C ALA A 69 -14.88 1.32 20.70
N PRO A 70 -13.90 2.23 20.88
CA PRO A 70 -13.46 3.13 19.82
C PRO A 70 -12.92 2.40 18.57
N ASP A 71 -12.11 1.35 18.75
CA ASP A 71 -11.57 0.55 17.62
C ASP A 71 -12.70 -0.18 16.87
N ALA A 72 -13.64 -0.79 17.60
CA ALA A 72 -14.79 -1.45 17.00
C ALA A 72 -15.70 -0.45 16.25
N PHE A 73 -15.93 0.73 16.82
CA PHE A 73 -16.70 1.79 16.20
C PHE A 73 -16.06 2.29 14.89
N ASP A 74 -14.74 2.51 14.89
CA ASP A 74 -13.99 2.92 13.69
C ASP A 74 -14.05 1.85 12.59
N ARG A 75 -14.03 0.57 12.95
CA ARG A 75 -14.21 -0.54 11.99
C ARG A 75 -15.61 -0.52 11.38
N LEU A 76 -16.67 -0.31 12.17
CA LEU A 76 -18.04 -0.16 11.65
C LEU A 76 -18.13 1.01 10.67
N LYS A 77 -17.53 2.15 11.02
CA LYS A 77 -17.54 3.36 10.20
C LYS A 77 -16.83 3.13 8.86
N LYS A 78 -15.65 2.53 8.88
CA LYS A 78 -14.90 2.15 7.67
C LYS A 78 -15.70 1.17 6.81
N ALA A 79 -16.29 0.14 7.41
CA ALA A 79 -17.12 -0.82 6.69
C ALA A 79 -18.31 -0.15 6.00
N GLN A 80 -19.00 0.76 6.69
CA GLN A 80 -20.07 1.55 6.07
C GLN A 80 -19.57 2.38 4.89
N THR A 81 -18.43 3.09 5.03
CA THR A 81 -17.86 3.88 3.94
C THR A 81 -17.55 3.01 2.71
N VAL A 82 -16.98 1.82 2.90
CA VAL A 82 -16.69 0.87 1.81
C VAL A 82 -17.98 0.41 1.12
N LEU A 83 -19.03 0.08 1.88
CA LEU A 83 -20.29 -0.42 1.31
C LEU A 83 -21.18 0.68 0.69
N LEU A 84 -20.88 1.95 0.93
CA LEU A 84 -21.58 3.09 0.31
C LEU A 84 -20.83 3.66 -0.91
N ASP A 85 -19.58 3.24 -1.13
CA ASP A 85 -18.85 3.56 -2.34
C ASP A 85 -19.07 2.47 -3.38
N ASP A 86 -19.73 2.79 -4.48
CA ASP A 86 -20.11 1.81 -5.52
C ASP A 86 -18.92 1.04 -6.07
N LYS A 87 -17.76 1.68 -6.20
CA LYS A 87 -16.56 1.06 -6.77
C LYS A 87 -15.93 0.09 -5.78
N LEU A 88 -15.76 0.51 -4.53
CA LEU A 88 -15.19 -0.33 -3.48
C LEU A 88 -16.12 -1.50 -3.15
N ARG A 89 -17.42 -1.25 -3.16
CA ARG A 89 -18.44 -2.29 -2.98
C ARG A 89 -18.40 -3.31 -4.11
N ALA A 90 -18.31 -2.88 -5.37
CA ALA A 90 -18.20 -3.77 -6.50
C ALA A 90 -16.93 -4.65 -6.45
N GLU A 91 -15.78 -4.07 -6.06
CA GLU A 91 -14.53 -4.83 -5.86
C GLU A 91 -14.69 -5.90 -4.76
N LEU A 92 -15.37 -5.56 -3.66
CA LEU A 92 -15.66 -6.53 -2.60
C LEU A 92 -16.65 -7.62 -3.03
N ASP A 93 -17.70 -7.26 -3.78
CA ASP A 93 -18.67 -8.21 -4.34
C ASP A 93 -17.99 -9.19 -5.32
N GLU A 94 -17.05 -8.70 -6.14
CA GLU A 94 -16.22 -9.53 -7.02
C GLU A 94 -15.38 -10.54 -6.23
N HIS A 95 -14.70 -10.09 -5.16
CA HIS A 95 -13.93 -11.01 -4.29
C HIS A 95 -14.81 -12.09 -3.66
N ILE A 96 -16.05 -11.77 -3.32
CA ILE A 96 -17.00 -12.70 -2.72
C ILE A 96 -17.52 -13.71 -3.75
N ALA A 97 -17.81 -13.27 -4.97
CA ALA A 97 -18.18 -14.12 -6.08
C ALA A 97 -17.03 -15.07 -6.48
N ASP A 98 -15.80 -14.55 -6.60
CA ASP A 98 -14.60 -15.32 -6.89
C ASP A 98 -14.37 -16.42 -5.85
N ALA A 99 -14.50 -16.08 -4.56
CA ALA A 99 -14.36 -17.04 -3.48
C ALA A 99 -15.38 -18.17 -3.61
N ARG A 100 -16.63 -17.85 -3.98
CA ARG A 100 -17.68 -18.87 -4.20
C ARG A 100 -17.31 -19.79 -5.36
N MET A 101 -16.90 -19.21 -6.49
CA MET A 101 -16.51 -19.97 -7.69
C MET A 101 -15.31 -20.88 -7.44
N LEU A 102 -14.27 -20.37 -6.76
CA LEU A 102 -13.09 -21.15 -6.40
C LEU A 102 -13.44 -22.31 -5.47
N LEU A 103 -14.27 -22.07 -4.45
CA LEU A 103 -14.68 -23.11 -3.52
C LEU A 103 -15.50 -24.21 -4.22
N MET A 104 -16.48 -23.83 -5.05
CA MET A 104 -17.27 -24.79 -5.84
C MET A 104 -16.37 -25.62 -6.76
N ARG A 105 -15.38 -25.00 -7.42
CA ARG A 105 -14.41 -25.70 -8.26
C ARG A 105 -13.54 -26.68 -7.47
N GLU A 106 -13.07 -26.30 -6.29
CA GLU A 106 -12.26 -27.15 -5.41
C GLU A 106 -13.03 -28.39 -4.95
N LYS A 107 -14.31 -28.20 -4.60
CA LYS A 107 -15.21 -29.28 -4.20
C LYS A 107 -15.88 -30.02 -5.35
N LYS A 108 -15.64 -29.60 -6.60
CA LYS A 108 -16.29 -30.12 -7.82
C LYS A 108 -17.82 -30.05 -7.75
N LEU A 109 -18.33 -29.00 -7.12
CA LEU A 109 -19.76 -28.71 -7.01
C LEU A 109 -20.20 -27.74 -8.11
N THR A 110 -21.50 -27.80 -8.40
CA THR A 110 -22.25 -26.90 -9.27
C THR A 110 -23.25 -26.09 -8.44
N ALA A 111 -23.82 -25.03 -9.01
CA ALA A 111 -24.76 -24.16 -8.30
C ALA A 111 -26.10 -24.85 -7.92
N ASP A 112 -26.38 -25.99 -8.55
CA ASP A 112 -27.60 -26.78 -8.33
C ASP A 112 -27.45 -27.79 -7.18
N ASP A 113 -26.21 -28.07 -6.76
CA ASP A 113 -25.95 -29.00 -5.66
C ASP A 113 -26.42 -28.41 -4.33
N GLU A 114 -27.21 -29.19 -3.57
CA GLU A 114 -27.80 -28.76 -2.30
C GLU A 114 -26.74 -28.44 -1.23
N GLU A 115 -25.56 -29.07 -1.31
CA GLU A 115 -24.40 -28.75 -0.45
C GLU A 115 -24.02 -27.27 -0.53
N THR A 116 -24.18 -26.62 -1.69
CA THR A 116 -23.83 -25.20 -1.88
C THR A 116 -24.73 -24.22 -1.11
N ARG A 117 -25.85 -24.72 -0.58
CA ARG A 117 -26.80 -23.95 0.25
C ARG A 117 -26.73 -24.34 1.72
N GLY A 118 -25.87 -25.30 2.07
CA GLY A 118 -25.69 -25.78 3.43
C GLY A 118 -24.89 -24.82 4.33
N PRO A 119 -25.04 -24.95 5.65
CA PRO A 119 -24.31 -24.13 6.63
C PRO A 119 -22.78 -24.37 6.59
N GLU A 120 -22.35 -25.60 6.30
CA GLU A 120 -20.92 -25.92 6.15
C GLU A 120 -20.30 -25.20 4.96
N PHE A 121 -20.99 -25.20 3.80
CA PHE A 121 -20.53 -24.44 2.64
C PHE A 121 -20.48 -22.94 2.92
N ALA A 122 -21.45 -22.38 3.65
CA ALA A 122 -21.43 -20.97 4.04
C ALA A 122 -20.25 -20.63 4.97
N LYS A 123 -19.83 -21.56 5.84
CA LYS A 123 -18.66 -21.40 6.69
C LYS A 123 -17.37 -21.41 5.87
N GLU A 124 -17.18 -22.43 5.05
CA GLU A 124 -16.01 -22.54 4.18
C GLU A 124 -15.93 -21.39 3.17
N TRP A 125 -17.08 -20.93 2.66
CA TRP A 125 -17.14 -19.78 1.76
C TRP A 125 -16.66 -18.51 2.45
N ARG A 126 -17.06 -18.25 3.69
CA ARG A 126 -16.55 -17.11 4.47
C ARG A 126 -15.04 -17.18 4.68
N GLU A 127 -14.50 -18.35 4.97
CA GLU A 127 -13.04 -18.56 5.07
C GLU A 127 -12.35 -18.32 3.72
N LYS A 128 -12.95 -18.79 2.62
CA LYS A 128 -12.43 -18.59 1.27
C LYS A 128 -12.45 -17.12 0.86
N VAL A 129 -13.48 -16.36 1.24
CA VAL A 129 -13.57 -14.91 1.00
C VAL A 129 -12.39 -14.20 1.63
N ILE A 130 -12.06 -14.51 2.90
CA ILE A 130 -10.91 -13.91 3.59
C ILE A 130 -9.62 -14.23 2.84
N TRP A 131 -9.45 -15.48 2.38
CA TRP A 131 -8.29 -15.89 1.60
C TRP A 131 -8.17 -15.11 0.28
N VAL A 132 -9.27 -14.99 -0.50
CA VAL A 132 -9.28 -14.27 -1.78
C VAL A 132 -8.93 -12.80 -1.59
N ILE A 133 -9.57 -12.12 -0.64
CA ILE A 133 -9.29 -10.69 -0.36
C ILE A 133 -7.83 -10.52 0.03
N ARG A 134 -7.31 -11.37 0.92
CA ARG A 134 -5.90 -11.30 1.36
C ARG A 134 -4.93 -11.55 0.20
N ASP A 135 -5.21 -12.53 -0.64
CA ASP A 135 -4.32 -12.87 -1.75
C ASP A 135 -4.33 -11.76 -2.82
N ASN A 136 -5.49 -11.22 -3.15
CA ASN A 136 -5.62 -10.09 -4.08
C ASN A 136 -4.88 -8.85 -3.58
N GLU A 137 -5.03 -8.50 -2.29
CA GLU A 137 -4.32 -7.37 -1.68
C GLU A 137 -2.80 -7.59 -1.70
N MET A 138 -2.33 -8.80 -1.38
CA MET A 138 -0.91 -9.14 -1.47
C MET A 138 -0.36 -9.04 -2.89
N ARG A 139 -1.15 -9.45 -3.91
CA ARG A 139 -0.77 -9.28 -5.32
C ARG A 139 -0.68 -7.80 -5.70
N LYS A 140 -1.67 -6.99 -5.32
CA LYS A 140 -1.72 -5.53 -5.55
C LYS A 140 -0.50 -4.83 -4.93
N GLN A 141 -0.16 -5.16 -3.69
CA GLN A 141 1.03 -4.62 -3.01
C GLN A 141 2.35 -5.03 -3.68
N ARG A 142 2.46 -6.28 -4.14
CA ARG A 142 3.64 -6.76 -4.88
C ARG A 142 3.81 -6.01 -6.20
N GLN A 143 2.73 -5.82 -6.95
CA GLN A 143 2.74 -5.07 -8.21
C GLN A 143 3.11 -3.60 -7.98
N MET A 144 2.50 -2.93 -6.99
CA MET A 144 2.82 -1.55 -6.65
C MET A 144 4.29 -1.37 -6.24
N LYS A 145 4.82 -2.29 -5.41
CA LYS A 145 6.22 -2.27 -4.98
C LYS A 145 7.19 -2.53 -6.14
N ALA A 146 6.82 -3.40 -7.08
CA ALA A 146 7.60 -3.64 -8.29
C ALA A 146 7.64 -2.40 -9.18
N ALA A 147 6.48 -1.75 -9.40
CA ALA A 147 6.37 -0.52 -10.18
C ALA A 147 7.22 0.62 -9.60
N MET A 148 7.12 0.89 -8.28
CA MET A 148 7.95 1.93 -7.64
C MET A 148 9.46 1.64 -7.75
N ARG A 149 9.86 0.36 -7.72
CA ARG A 149 11.26 -0.01 -7.89
C ARG A 149 11.73 0.23 -9.33
N GLU A 150 10.88 -0.05 -10.31
CA GLU A 150 11.17 0.17 -11.72
C GLU A 150 11.25 1.66 -12.04
N GLU A 151 10.29 2.44 -11.56
CA GLU A 151 10.29 3.91 -11.67
C GLU A 151 11.54 4.51 -11.03
N GLY A 152 11.90 4.07 -9.82
CA GLY A 152 13.14 4.51 -9.17
C GLY A 152 14.42 4.10 -9.90
N ARG A 153 14.40 3.00 -10.67
CA ARG A 153 15.52 2.62 -11.55
C ARG A 153 15.56 3.48 -12.80
N ALA A 154 14.41 3.79 -13.39
CA ALA A 154 14.31 4.67 -14.56
C ALA A 154 14.79 6.08 -14.21
N GLN A 155 14.32 6.64 -13.09
CA GLN A 155 14.73 7.98 -12.64
C GLN A 155 16.24 8.08 -12.38
N ARG A 156 16.86 7.05 -11.79
CA ARG A 156 18.34 7.03 -11.61
C ARG A 156 19.09 7.04 -12.93
N LYS A 157 18.62 6.28 -13.93
CA LYS A 157 19.21 6.28 -15.27
C LYS A 157 19.07 7.64 -15.95
N GLU A 158 17.89 8.25 -15.87
CA GLU A 158 17.65 9.59 -16.41
C GLU A 158 18.55 10.64 -15.76
N ASP A 159 18.69 10.61 -14.42
CA ASP A 159 19.57 11.49 -13.68
C ASP A 159 21.04 11.30 -14.05
N GLU A 160 21.48 10.05 -14.22
CA GLU A 160 22.84 9.71 -14.65
C GLU A 160 23.12 10.20 -16.08
N GLU A 161 22.19 9.99 -17.01
CA GLU A 161 22.29 10.51 -18.38
C GLU A 161 22.32 12.05 -18.41
N MET A 162 21.47 12.70 -17.61
CA MET A 162 21.45 14.16 -17.51
C MET A 162 22.75 14.71 -16.92
N LYS A 163 23.31 14.06 -15.90
CA LYS A 163 24.62 14.40 -15.34
C LYS A 163 25.73 14.17 -16.35
N GLU A 164 25.71 13.07 -17.10
CA GLU A 164 26.70 12.80 -18.14
C GLU A 164 26.64 13.81 -19.28
N ARG A 165 25.43 14.14 -19.75
CA ARG A 165 25.20 15.21 -20.74
C ARG A 165 25.71 16.55 -20.22
N LYS A 166 25.45 16.88 -18.96
CA LYS A 166 25.96 18.11 -18.33
C LYS A 166 27.48 18.12 -18.25
N ARG A 167 28.11 17.03 -17.78
CA ARG A 167 29.58 16.88 -17.73
C ARG A 167 30.21 17.01 -19.11
N LYS A 168 29.61 16.40 -20.13
CA LYS A 168 30.10 16.48 -21.51
C LYS A 168 30.02 17.92 -22.03
N ARG A 169 28.89 18.61 -21.84
CA ARG A 169 28.74 20.02 -22.21
C ARG A 169 29.77 20.90 -21.51
N GLU A 170 29.94 20.74 -20.20
CA GLU A 170 30.92 21.49 -19.42
C GLU A 170 32.36 21.25 -19.89
N HIS A 171 32.70 19.99 -20.23
CA HIS A 171 34.00 19.64 -20.79
C HIS A 171 34.22 20.26 -22.18
N ASP A 172 33.23 20.16 -23.07
CA ASP A 172 33.31 20.72 -24.42
C ASP A 172 33.41 22.26 -24.39
N ASP A 173 32.66 22.92 -23.50
CA ASP A 173 32.75 24.36 -23.25
C ASP A 173 34.14 24.76 -22.72
N ALA A 174 34.71 23.99 -21.78
CA ALA A 174 36.05 24.23 -21.27
C ALA A 174 37.13 24.00 -22.33
N TRP A 175 36.95 22.99 -23.20
CA TRP A 175 37.81 22.75 -24.34
C TRP A 175 37.76 23.93 -25.31
N GLU A 176 36.59 24.40 -25.73
CA GLU A 176 36.48 25.56 -26.63
C GLU A 176 37.08 26.83 -26.02
N LYS A 177 36.86 27.10 -24.72
CA LYS A 177 37.49 28.25 -24.05
C LYS A 177 39.02 28.22 -24.06
N THR A 178 39.62 27.04 -24.04
CA THR A 178 41.09 26.89 -24.12
C THR A 178 41.61 26.82 -25.56
N ARG A 179 40.74 26.87 -26.57
CA ARG A 179 41.09 26.71 -27.99
C ARG A 179 42.13 27.71 -28.45
N ASP A 180 41.93 29.00 -28.21
CA ASP A 180 42.87 30.04 -28.67
C ASP A 180 44.24 29.88 -28.00
N THR A 181 44.26 29.55 -26.71
CA THR A 181 45.51 29.27 -25.98
C THR A 181 46.25 28.07 -26.57
N ARG A 182 45.51 27.00 -26.92
CA ARG A 182 46.06 25.80 -27.54
C ARG A 182 46.57 26.05 -28.96
N ILE A 183 45.83 26.81 -29.78
CA ILE A 183 46.24 27.22 -31.12
C ILE A 183 47.51 28.08 -31.06
N ASN A 184 47.57 29.06 -30.16
CA ASN A 184 48.75 29.90 -29.99
C ASN A 184 49.97 29.09 -29.53
N SER A 185 49.79 28.20 -28.55
CA SER A 185 50.85 27.29 -28.08
C SER A 185 51.38 26.37 -29.19
N TRP A 186 50.50 25.89 -30.08
CA TRP A 186 50.87 25.06 -31.22
C TRP A 186 51.63 25.85 -32.30
N ARG A 187 51.18 27.08 -32.61
CA ARG A 187 51.89 27.99 -33.52
C ARG A 187 53.30 28.32 -33.02
N ASP A 188 53.45 28.59 -31.73
CA ASP A 188 54.75 28.87 -31.11
C ASP A 188 55.69 27.66 -31.16
N PHE A 189 55.17 26.44 -30.94
CA PHE A 189 55.93 25.20 -31.09
C PHE A 189 56.40 24.99 -32.53
N GLN A 190 55.53 25.20 -33.53
CA GLN A 190 55.88 25.08 -34.94
C GLN A 190 56.94 26.10 -35.38
N GLN A 191 56.91 27.30 -34.80
CA GLN A 191 57.90 28.36 -35.03
C GLN A 191 59.21 28.15 -34.24
N GLY A 192 59.35 27.05 -33.49
CA GLY A 192 60.56 26.72 -32.74
C GLY A 192 60.80 27.58 -31.50
N LYS A 193 59.79 28.34 -31.04
CA LYS A 193 59.88 29.13 -29.81
C LYS A 193 59.74 28.21 -28.59
N LYS A 194 60.69 28.26 -27.66
CA LYS A 194 60.58 27.53 -26.39
C LYS A 194 59.50 28.22 -25.53
N PRO A 195 58.65 27.46 -24.83
CA PRO A 195 57.67 28.07 -23.93
C PRO A 195 58.40 28.85 -22.85
N GLU A 196 58.12 30.14 -22.75
CA GLU A 196 58.54 30.93 -21.59
C GLU A 196 57.83 30.37 -20.34
N PRO A 197 58.54 30.22 -19.21
CA PRO A 197 57.91 29.78 -17.98
C PRO A 197 56.91 30.86 -17.54
N ALA A 198 55.66 30.46 -17.28
CA ALA A 198 54.73 31.31 -16.55
C ALA A 198 55.39 31.79 -15.25
N ASP A 199 55.25 33.09 -14.97
CA ASP A 199 55.88 33.81 -13.86
C ASP A 199 55.89 32.97 -12.58
N GLY A 200 57.09 32.57 -12.14
CA GLY A 200 57.33 32.01 -10.81
C GLY A 200 57.91 30.59 -10.70
N ALA A 201 57.99 29.77 -11.75
CA ALA A 201 58.49 28.39 -11.62
C ALA A 201 59.85 28.15 -12.30
N LYS A 202 60.95 28.41 -11.59
CA LYS A 202 62.30 27.94 -11.96
C LYS A 202 62.28 26.40 -12.11
N LYS A 203 62.38 25.91 -13.35
CA LYS A 203 62.59 24.49 -13.69
C LYS A 203 63.90 23.97 -13.06
N LYS A 204 63.87 23.49 -11.81
CA LYS A 204 64.85 22.51 -11.34
C LYS A 204 64.55 21.19 -12.05
N LYS A 205 65.33 20.88 -13.09
CA LYS A 205 65.38 19.54 -13.70
C LYS A 205 65.79 18.52 -12.62
N LYS A 206 64.82 17.89 -11.95
CA LYS A 206 65.09 16.68 -11.18
C LYS A 206 65.24 15.56 -12.20
N LYS A 207 66.49 15.13 -12.45
CA LYS A 207 66.79 13.91 -13.21
C LYS A 207 66.03 12.77 -12.54
N VAL A 208 64.98 12.27 -13.18
CA VAL A 208 64.44 10.95 -12.85
C VAL A 208 65.45 9.95 -13.41
N LYS A 209 66.19 9.28 -12.52
CA LYS A 209 66.97 8.11 -12.89
C LYS A 209 65.96 7.02 -13.24
N ALA A 210 65.91 6.63 -14.51
CA ALA A 210 65.26 5.40 -14.93
C ALA A 210 66.27 4.24 -14.81
N LEU A 211 65.85 3.22 -14.06
CA LEU A 211 66.20 1.79 -14.11
C LEU A 211 67.68 1.36 -14.19
N GLY A 212 68.14 0.74 -13.10
CA GLY A 212 68.77 -0.58 -13.12
C GLY A 212 67.91 -1.51 -12.27
#